data_AF-A0A523JDU8-F1
#
_entry.id   AF-A0A523JDU8-F1
#
_cell.length_a   1.000
_cell.length_b   1.000
_cell.length_c   1.000
_cell.angle_alpha   90.00
_cell.angle_beta   90.00
_cell.angle_gamma   90.00
#
_symmetry.space_group_name_H-M   'P 1'
#
loop_
_entity.id
_entity.type
_entity.pdbx_description
1 polymer ?
#
loop_
_entity_poly.entity_id
_entity_poly.type
_entity_poly.pdbx_seq_one_letter_code
_entity_poly.pdbx_strand_id
1 'polypeptide(L)'
;MERAIGVLGIEVLVLLAWLAATNRRGVRWAPVFTALGLQLVIALMALRTPFGAWIIDAANGLAVAFLGYADRGIDFVFGRWPDEVLGADGRPLRLPFVFALRVLPIIIFMASVFSILYHLGSLQHVVNRLAQPLHRLLRISSAESLATIGNIFVGMIEAPLLIRPCIERMTRSELFCGLARDLARRPDIARDGIRAIYAGSSATFMTGAIAGLLL
;
A
#
# COMPACT_ATOMS: atom_id res chain seq x y z
N MET A 1 28.30 1.05 7.80
CA MET A 1 28.16 -0.06 6.84
C MET A 1 26.72 -0.18 6.34
N GLU A 2 25.72 -0.01 7.20
CA GLU A 2 24.29 -0.11 6.87
C GLU A 2 23.85 0.84 5.72
N ARG A 3 24.29 2.09 5.73
CA ARG A 3 24.00 3.05 4.64
C ARG A 3 24.52 2.59 3.27
N ALA A 4 25.69 1.93 3.24
CA ALA A 4 26.25 1.41 1.99
C ALA A 4 25.43 0.23 1.45
N ILE A 5 24.86 -0.59 2.35
CA ILE A 5 23.93 -1.68 1.99
C ILE A 5 22.63 -1.10 1.41
N GLY A 6 22.12 0.00 1.97
CA GLY A 6 20.96 0.72 1.43
C GLY A 6 21.17 1.24 0.01
N VAL A 7 22.30 1.93 -0.25
CA VAL A 7 22.65 2.42 -1.61
C VAL A 7 22.79 1.25 -2.59
N LEU A 8 23.54 0.21 -2.21
CA LEU A 8 23.75 -0.96 -3.05
C LEU A 8 22.43 -1.70 -3.33
N GLY A 9 21.52 -1.76 -2.35
CA GLY A 9 20.18 -2.31 -2.54
C GLY A 9 19.37 -1.55 -3.60
N ILE A 10 19.38 -0.22 -3.56
CA ILE A 10 18.70 0.62 -4.56
C ILE A 10 19.29 0.36 -5.95
N GLU A 11 20.62 0.37 -6.08
CA GLU A 11 21.32 0.13 -7.35
C GLU A 11 21.00 -1.25 -7.93
N VAL A 12 21.05 -2.30 -7.12
CA VAL A 12 20.74 -3.67 -7.53
C VAL A 12 19.27 -3.80 -7.95
N LEU A 13 18.33 -3.21 -7.21
CA LEU A 13 16.91 -3.26 -7.56
C LEU A 13 16.62 -2.51 -8.87
N VAL A 14 17.23 -1.35 -9.09
CA VAL A 14 17.13 -0.61 -10.36
C VAL A 14 17.73 -1.43 -11.51
N LEU A 15 18.89 -2.06 -11.30
CA LEU A 15 19.55 -2.91 -12.31
C LEU A 15 18.67 -4.12 -12.67
N LEU A 16 18.10 -4.81 -11.68
CA LEU A 16 17.20 -5.94 -11.89
C LEU A 16 15.95 -5.52 -12.65
N ALA A 17 15.34 -4.39 -12.29
CA ALA A 17 14.20 -3.83 -13.00
C ALA A 17 14.55 -3.49 -14.45
N TRP A 18 15.73 -2.93 -14.70
CA TRP A 18 16.21 -2.62 -16.05
C TRP A 18 16.51 -3.89 -16.88
N LEU A 19 17.08 -4.93 -16.27
CA LEU A 19 17.34 -6.21 -16.94
C LEU A 19 16.04 -6.92 -17.35
N ALA A 20 15.02 -6.86 -16.49
CA ALA A 20 13.69 -7.40 -16.71
C ALA A 20 12.80 -6.55 -17.65
N ALA A 21 13.23 -5.34 -18.00
CA ALA A 21 12.47 -4.45 -18.86
C ALA A 21 12.31 -5.02 -20.28
N THR A 22 11.07 -5.06 -20.79
CA THR A 22 10.75 -5.53 -22.14
C THR A 22 11.42 -4.69 -23.23
N ASN A 23 11.59 -3.39 -23.01
CA ASN A 23 12.29 -2.49 -23.92
C ASN A 23 13.29 -1.60 -23.17
N ARG A 24 14.53 -2.08 -23.03
CA ARG A 24 15.61 -1.39 -22.31
C ARG A 24 15.95 0.00 -22.85
N ARG A 25 15.75 0.22 -24.17
CA ARG A 25 16.01 1.51 -24.84
C ARG A 25 14.85 2.49 -24.75
N GLY A 26 13.65 2.00 -24.41
CA GLY A 26 12.45 2.83 -24.22
C GLY A 26 12.26 3.36 -22.80
N VAL A 27 13.19 3.10 -21.88
CA VAL A 27 13.09 3.51 -20.47
C VAL A 27 13.26 5.02 -20.36
N ARG A 28 12.20 5.70 -19.89
CA ARG A 28 12.23 7.13 -19.59
C ARG A 28 12.83 7.30 -18.19
N TRP A 29 14.08 7.75 -18.13
CA TRP A 29 14.80 7.92 -16.86
C TRP A 29 14.28 9.06 -15.98
N ALA A 30 13.68 10.09 -16.57
CA ALA A 30 13.16 11.23 -15.81
C ALA A 30 12.10 10.82 -14.75
N PRO A 31 11.02 10.10 -15.09
CA PRO A 31 10.09 9.57 -14.08
C PRO A 31 10.73 8.67 -13.03
N VAL A 32 11.74 7.86 -13.41
CA VAL A 32 12.44 6.94 -12.48
C VAL A 32 13.18 7.73 -11.41
N PHE A 33 14.00 8.72 -11.81
CA PHE A 33 14.73 9.55 -10.86
C PHE A 33 13.78 10.44 -10.03
N THR A 34 12.72 10.97 -10.64
CA THR A 34 11.73 11.75 -9.88
C THR A 34 10.99 10.90 -8.86
N ALA A 35 10.64 9.65 -9.18
CA ALA A 35 9.98 8.74 -8.25
C ALA A 35 10.90 8.36 -7.08
N LEU A 36 12.17 8.01 -7.37
CA LEU A 36 13.16 7.72 -6.33
C LEU A 36 13.43 8.94 -5.44
N GLY A 37 13.55 10.13 -6.04
CA GLY A 37 13.73 11.38 -5.32
C GLY A 37 12.54 11.71 -4.42
N LEU A 38 11.31 11.57 -4.95
CA LEU A 38 10.10 11.77 -4.17
C LEU A 38 10.02 10.79 -2.99
N GLN A 39 10.33 9.52 -3.23
CA GLN A 39 10.33 8.48 -2.19
C GLN A 39 11.36 8.78 -1.09
N LEU A 40 12.57 9.20 -1.46
CA LEU A 40 13.62 9.62 -0.52
C LEU A 40 13.20 10.86 0.28
N VAL A 41 12.59 11.86 -0.37
CA VAL A 41 12.10 13.08 0.30
C VAL A 41 11.00 12.75 1.30
N ILE A 42 10.03 11.91 0.92
CA ILE A 42 8.97 11.47 1.83
C ILE A 42 9.56 10.69 3.00
N ALA A 43 10.49 9.77 2.75
CA ALA A 43 11.13 8.99 3.80
C ALA A 43 11.95 9.87 4.76
N LEU A 44 12.71 10.84 4.23
CA LEU A 44 13.48 11.78 5.04
C LEU A 44 12.56 12.67 5.88
N MET A 45 11.49 13.20 5.29
CA MET A 45 10.50 14.00 5.99
C MET A 45 9.86 13.17 7.11
N ALA A 46 9.43 11.94 6.82
CA ALA A 46 8.79 11.05 7.77
C ALA A 46 9.69 10.63 8.93
N LEU A 47 10.95 10.25 8.66
CA LEU A 47 11.85 9.62 9.65
C LEU A 47 12.78 10.59 10.37
N ARG A 48 13.12 11.74 9.77
CA ARG A 48 14.11 12.68 10.34
C ARG A 48 13.53 14.00 10.83
N THR A 49 12.30 14.35 10.44
CA THR A 49 11.72 15.66 10.84
C THR A 49 10.70 15.49 11.97
N PRO A 50 10.64 16.44 12.92
CA PRO A 50 9.66 16.40 14.01
C PRO A 50 8.22 16.53 13.48
N PHE A 51 8.03 17.23 12.37
CA PHE A 51 6.74 17.32 11.69
C PHE A 51 6.30 15.96 11.12
N GLY A 52 7.22 15.20 10.52
CA GLY A 52 6.94 13.85 10.03
C GLY A 52 6.58 12.88 11.16
N ALA A 53 7.32 12.92 12.26
CA ALA A 53 7.01 12.13 13.46
C ALA A 53 5.60 12.45 13.99
N TRP A 54 5.25 13.74 14.09
CA TRP A 54 3.91 14.17 14.50
C TRP A 54 2.80 13.64 13.58
N ILE A 55 3.01 13.66 12.24
CA ILE A 55 2.04 13.08 11.29
C ILE A 55 1.89 11.57 11.51
N ILE A 56 3.00 10.85 11.69
CA ILE A 56 2.99 9.40 11.91
C ILE A 56 2.25 9.08 13.21
N ASP A 57 2.55 9.80 14.29
CA ASP A 57 1.90 9.60 15.58
C ASP A 57 0.40 9.93 15.52
N ALA A 58 0.02 10.98 14.80
CA ALA A 58 -1.38 11.31 14.57
C ALA A 58 -2.11 10.22 13.77
N ALA A 59 -1.47 9.69 12.72
CA ALA A 59 -2.01 8.59 11.93
C ALA A 59 -2.12 7.29 12.74
N ASN A 60 -1.12 6.99 13.57
CA ASN A 60 -1.14 5.84 14.47
C ASN A 60 -2.24 5.98 15.53
N GLY A 61 -2.39 7.17 16.14
CA GLY A 61 -3.48 7.46 17.07
C GLY A 61 -4.86 7.27 16.44
N LEU A 62 -5.03 7.72 15.19
CA LEU A 62 -6.27 7.49 14.44
C LEU A 62 -6.50 5.99 14.18
N ALA A 63 -5.48 5.26 13.76
CA ALA A 63 -5.57 3.83 13.51
C ALA A 63 -5.94 3.04 14.79
N VAL A 64 -5.29 3.35 15.91
CA VAL A 64 -5.58 2.74 17.22
C VAL A 64 -7.01 3.07 17.67
N ALA A 65 -7.46 4.31 17.51
CA ALA A 65 -8.85 4.67 17.81
C ALA A 65 -9.84 3.88 16.94
N PHE A 66 -9.53 3.69 15.65
CA PHE A 66 -10.35 2.94 14.71
C PHE A 66 -10.42 1.45 15.05
N LEU A 67 -9.27 0.85 15.39
CA LEU A 67 -9.20 -0.51 15.91
C LEU A 67 -10.02 -0.66 17.19
N GLY A 68 -9.97 0.33 18.09
CA GLY A 68 -10.81 0.34 19.29
C GLY A 68 -12.32 0.42 19.02
N TYR A 69 -12.77 0.95 17.88
CA TYR A 69 -14.17 0.85 17.46
C TYR A 69 -14.50 -0.54 16.92
N ALA A 70 -13.58 -1.14 16.14
CA ALA A 70 -13.72 -2.49 15.63
C ALA A 70 -13.80 -3.52 16.79
N ASP A 71 -12.94 -3.38 17.79
CA ASP A 71 -12.90 -4.27 18.97
C ASP A 71 -14.22 -4.23 19.74
N ARG A 72 -14.84 -3.05 19.91
CA ARG A 72 -16.19 -2.96 20.51
C ARG A 72 -17.25 -3.69 19.69
N GLY A 73 -17.14 -3.67 18.37
CA GLY A 73 -18.01 -4.43 17.47
C GLY A 73 -17.81 -5.95 17.61
N ILE A 74 -16.56 -6.39 17.76
CA ILE A 74 -16.21 -7.79 17.99
C ILE A 74 -16.75 -8.25 19.34
N ASP A 75 -16.54 -7.47 20.40
CA ASP A 75 -17.07 -7.73 21.74
C ASP A 75 -18.60 -7.82 21.73
N PHE A 76 -19.29 -7.04 20.90
CA PHE A 76 -20.74 -7.11 20.74
C PHE A 76 -21.21 -8.40 20.04
N VAL A 77 -20.52 -8.82 18.96
CA VAL A 77 -20.94 -9.98 18.16
C VAL A 77 -20.55 -11.31 18.81
N PHE A 78 -19.32 -11.40 19.32
CA PHE A 78 -18.74 -12.65 19.84
C PHE A 78 -18.66 -12.71 21.37
N GLY A 79 -18.98 -11.61 22.06
CA GLY A 79 -18.72 -11.46 23.49
C GLY A 79 -17.25 -11.14 23.78
N ARG A 80 -16.96 -10.71 25.01
CA ARG A 80 -15.58 -10.52 25.47
C ARG A 80 -14.88 -11.87 25.61
N TRP A 81 -14.03 -12.20 24.65
CA TRP A 81 -13.17 -13.39 24.73
C TRP A 81 -12.08 -13.17 25.80
N PRO A 82 -12.10 -13.90 26.93
CA PRO A 82 -11.10 -13.70 27.99
C PRO A 82 -9.72 -14.11 27.49
N ASP A 83 -8.70 -13.30 27.72
CA ASP A 83 -7.31 -13.73 27.49
C ASP A 83 -6.88 -14.78 28.52
N GLU A 84 -7.51 -14.79 29.70
CA GLU A 84 -7.25 -15.70 30.81
C GLU A 84 -8.57 -16.21 31.39
N VAL A 85 -8.70 -17.53 31.51
CA VAL A 85 -9.81 -18.19 32.20
C VAL A 85 -9.25 -18.99 33.37
N LEU A 86 -9.97 -19.04 34.50
CA LEU A 86 -9.62 -19.94 35.58
C LEU A 86 -9.87 -21.38 35.10
N GLY A 87 -8.79 -22.16 34.97
CA GLY A 87 -8.91 -23.59 34.73
C GLY A 87 -9.58 -24.30 35.90
N ALA A 88 -10.04 -25.53 35.69
CA ALA A 88 -10.68 -26.34 36.73
C ALA A 88 -9.83 -26.49 38.02
N ASP A 89 -8.51 -26.29 37.90
CA ASP A 89 -7.53 -26.38 38.99
C ASP A 89 -7.26 -25.03 39.70
N GLY A 90 -8.01 -23.98 39.39
CA GLY A 90 -7.84 -22.63 39.96
C GLY A 90 -6.62 -21.86 39.46
N ARG A 91 -5.89 -22.39 38.47
CA ARG A 91 -4.77 -21.70 37.82
C ARG A 91 -5.25 -20.88 36.62
N PRO A 92 -4.68 -19.68 36.36
CA PRO A 92 -5.01 -18.91 35.17
C PRO A 92 -4.50 -19.64 33.93
N LEU A 93 -5.43 -20.04 33.06
CA LEU A 93 -5.16 -20.63 31.75
C LEU A 93 -5.28 -19.52 30.70
N ARG A 94 -4.16 -19.17 30.05
CA ARG A 94 -4.17 -18.25 28.92
C ARG A 94 -4.82 -18.92 27.71
N LEU A 95 -5.88 -18.32 27.18
CA LEU A 95 -6.49 -18.81 25.95
C LEU A 95 -5.57 -18.47 24.76
N PRO A 96 -5.46 -19.38 23.77
CA PRO A 96 -4.68 -19.11 22.58
C PRO A 96 -5.32 -17.96 21.78
N PHE A 97 -4.49 -17.13 21.17
CA PHE A 97 -4.93 -16.07 20.26
C PHE A 97 -5.70 -16.68 19.08
N VAL A 98 -7.00 -16.40 19.00
CA VAL A 98 -7.86 -16.88 17.91
C VAL A 98 -7.83 -15.87 16.77
N PHE A 99 -6.95 -16.10 15.80
CA PHE A 99 -6.82 -15.25 14.61
C PHE A 99 -8.16 -14.97 13.92
N ALA A 100 -9.02 -15.99 13.82
CA ALA A 100 -10.33 -15.88 13.18
C ALA A 100 -11.31 -14.92 13.87
N LEU A 101 -11.20 -14.71 15.18
CA LEU A 101 -12.10 -13.82 15.92
C LEU A 101 -11.52 -12.42 16.09
N ARG A 102 -10.19 -12.30 16.15
CA ARG A 102 -9.53 -11.00 16.35
C ARG A 102 -9.10 -10.29 15.08
N VAL A 103 -8.86 -11.00 13.99
CA VAL A 103 -8.33 -10.38 12.76
C VAL A 103 -9.39 -10.30 11.66
N LEU A 104 -10.11 -11.39 11.39
CA LEU A 104 -11.09 -11.43 10.30
C LEU A 104 -12.21 -10.38 10.44
N PRO A 105 -12.83 -10.19 11.63
CA PRO A 105 -13.89 -9.19 11.77
C PRO A 105 -13.41 -7.75 11.60
N ILE A 106 -12.17 -7.45 11.99
CA ILE A 106 -11.57 -6.12 11.77
C ILE A 106 -11.49 -5.83 10.27
N ILE A 107 -11.11 -6.83 9.46
CA ILE A 107 -11.07 -6.69 8.00
C ILE A 107 -12.48 -6.39 7.45
N ILE A 108 -13.51 -7.10 7.91
CA ILE A 108 -14.91 -6.89 7.49
C ILE A 108 -15.37 -5.48 7.88
N PHE A 109 -15.07 -5.04 9.10
CA PHE A 109 -15.40 -3.69 9.57
C PHE A 109 -14.73 -2.62 8.70
N MET A 110 -13.42 -2.73 8.48
CA MET A 110 -12.68 -1.80 7.63
C MET A 110 -13.24 -1.75 6.20
N ALA A 111 -13.51 -2.91 5.59
CA ALA A 111 -14.09 -2.98 4.26
C ALA A 111 -15.46 -2.29 4.17
N SER A 112 -16.32 -2.47 5.17
CA SER A 112 -17.64 -1.82 5.19
C SER A 112 -17.54 -0.29 5.32
N VAL A 113 -16.61 0.22 6.14
CA VAL A 113 -16.33 1.65 6.25
C VAL A 113 -15.83 2.22 4.91
N PHE A 114 -14.84 1.60 4.29
CA PHE A 114 -14.34 2.06 2.99
C PHE A 114 -15.41 2.01 1.91
N SER A 115 -16.26 0.98 1.91
CA SER A 115 -17.42 0.88 1.00
C SER A 115 -18.38 2.06 1.18
N ILE A 116 -18.68 2.45 2.42
CA ILE A 116 -19.49 3.63 2.72
C ILE A 116 -18.80 4.91 2.23
N LEU A 117 -17.52 5.11 2.57
CA LEU A 117 -16.76 6.31 2.13
C LEU A 117 -16.69 6.42 0.61
N TYR A 118 -16.59 5.29 -0.08
CA TYR A 118 -16.65 5.19 -1.53
C TYR A 118 -18.04 5.55 -2.06
N HIS A 119 -19.11 5.04 -1.46
CA HIS A 119 -20.46 5.38 -1.89
C HIS A 119 -20.79 6.87 -1.68
N LEU A 120 -20.27 7.47 -0.60
CA LEU A 120 -20.44 8.90 -0.31
C LEU A 120 -19.62 9.83 -1.24
N GLY A 121 -18.68 9.30 -2.04
CA GLY A 121 -17.84 10.11 -2.92
C GLY A 121 -16.62 10.76 -2.23
N SER A 122 -16.50 10.63 -0.90
CA SER A 122 -15.44 11.26 -0.11
C SER A 122 -14.06 10.69 -0.44
N LEU A 123 -13.97 9.37 -0.63
CA LEU A 123 -12.74 8.67 -0.96
C LEU A 123 -12.21 9.10 -2.33
N GLN A 124 -13.10 9.20 -3.32
CA GLN A 124 -12.80 9.66 -4.66
C GLN A 124 -12.29 11.11 -4.65
N HIS A 125 -12.88 11.97 -3.82
CA HIS A 125 -12.40 13.35 -3.69
C HIS A 125 -10.95 13.40 -3.20
N VAL A 126 -10.62 12.65 -2.15
CA VAL A 126 -9.26 12.60 -1.59
C VAL A 126 -8.28 12.01 -2.59
N VAL A 127 -8.62 10.88 -3.22
CA VAL A 127 -7.76 10.22 -4.22
C VAL A 127 -7.49 11.14 -5.41
N ASN A 128 -8.51 11.82 -5.94
CA ASN A 128 -8.34 12.75 -7.07
C ASN A 128 -7.43 13.94 -6.70
N ARG A 129 -7.57 14.49 -5.49
CA ARG A 129 -6.73 15.60 -5.01
C ARG A 129 -5.27 15.21 -4.88
N LEU A 130 -4.99 14.00 -4.40
CA LEU A 130 -3.63 13.48 -4.24
C LEU A 130 -3.00 13.01 -5.55
N ALA A 131 -3.81 12.56 -6.52
CA ALA A 131 -3.30 12.13 -7.83
C ALA A 131 -2.88 13.30 -8.73
N GLN A 132 -3.54 14.46 -8.64
CA GLN A 132 -3.19 15.63 -9.45
C GLN A 132 -1.74 16.12 -9.33
N PRO A 133 -1.17 16.31 -8.12
CA PRO A 133 0.23 16.71 -7.99
C PRO A 133 1.17 15.58 -8.41
N LEU A 134 0.83 14.32 -8.13
CA LEU A 134 1.66 13.16 -8.45
C LEU A 134 1.80 12.98 -9.98
N HIS A 135 0.70 13.08 -10.72
CA HIS A 135 0.70 13.08 -12.20
C HIS A 135 1.63 14.16 -12.77
N ARG A 136 1.54 15.39 -12.24
CA ARG A 136 2.39 16.51 -12.68
C ARG A 136 3.86 16.29 -12.35
N LEU A 137 4.16 15.75 -11.17
CA LEU A 137 5.53 15.54 -10.71
C LEU A 137 6.20 14.40 -11.49
N LEU A 138 5.54 13.25 -11.61
CA LEU A 138 6.09 12.06 -12.28
C LEU A 138 5.96 12.10 -13.82
N ARG A 139 5.16 13.03 -14.37
CA ARG A 139 4.90 13.15 -15.82
C ARG A 139 4.42 11.83 -16.45
N ILE A 140 3.66 11.07 -15.65
CA ILE A 140 2.94 9.83 -16.01
C ILE A 140 1.51 10.19 -16.45
N SER A 141 0.62 9.25 -16.72
CA SER A 141 -0.77 9.60 -17.03
C SER A 141 -1.63 9.80 -15.77
N SER A 142 -2.74 10.54 -15.92
CA SER A 142 -3.68 10.75 -14.81
C SER A 142 -4.29 9.45 -14.32
N ALA A 143 -4.56 8.50 -15.23
CA ALA A 143 -5.08 7.18 -14.88
C ALA A 143 -4.07 6.36 -14.06
N GLU A 144 -2.78 6.40 -14.42
CA GLU A 144 -1.71 5.75 -13.68
C GLU A 144 -1.50 6.36 -12.29
N SER A 145 -1.60 7.69 -12.20
CA SER A 145 -1.50 8.40 -10.93
C SER A 145 -2.70 8.12 -10.01
N LEU A 146 -3.91 7.99 -10.57
CA LEU A 146 -5.11 7.63 -9.83
C LEU A 146 -5.04 6.20 -9.32
N ALA A 147 -4.60 5.26 -10.16
CA ALA A 147 -4.35 3.87 -9.76
C ALA A 147 -3.34 3.81 -8.60
N THR A 148 -2.28 4.63 -8.70
CA THR A 148 -1.23 4.69 -7.70
C THR A 148 -1.71 5.13 -6.33
N ILE A 149 -2.45 6.24 -6.29
CA ILE A 149 -2.98 6.78 -5.05
C ILE A 149 -4.13 5.91 -4.54
N GLY A 150 -4.97 5.39 -5.43
CA GLY A 150 -6.08 4.50 -5.06
C GLY A 150 -5.61 3.26 -4.30
N ASN A 151 -4.50 2.66 -4.72
CA ASN A 151 -3.93 1.50 -4.04
C ASN A 151 -3.47 1.78 -2.60
N ILE A 152 -3.13 3.04 -2.26
CA ILE A 152 -2.75 3.41 -0.89
C ILE A 152 -3.95 3.33 0.05
N PHE A 153 -5.16 3.63 -0.44
CA PHE A 153 -6.36 3.75 0.40
C PHE A 153 -7.29 2.54 0.33
N VAL A 154 -7.48 1.97 -0.86
CA VAL A 154 -8.55 0.98 -1.11
C VAL A 154 -7.97 -0.43 -1.29
N GLY A 155 -6.65 -0.57 -1.22
CA GLY A 155 -5.96 -1.84 -1.37
C GLY A 155 -6.07 -2.45 -2.78
N MET A 156 -5.36 -3.56 -2.96
CA MET A 156 -5.13 -4.21 -4.26
C MET A 156 -6.37 -4.84 -4.91
N ILE A 157 -7.51 -4.97 -4.20
CA ILE A 157 -8.70 -5.63 -4.76
C ILE A 157 -9.75 -4.60 -5.20
N GLU A 158 -9.74 -3.41 -4.59
CA GLU A 158 -10.79 -2.40 -4.78
C GLU A 158 -10.27 -1.17 -5.55
N ALA A 159 -8.95 -0.98 -5.64
CA ALA A 159 -8.33 0.02 -6.51
C ALA A 159 -8.76 -0.03 -8.00
N PRO A 160 -9.07 -1.20 -8.63
CA PRO A 160 -9.50 -1.22 -10.02
C PRO A 160 -10.85 -0.54 -10.23
N LEU A 161 -11.70 -0.54 -9.20
CA LEU A 161 -13.04 0.02 -9.26
C LEU A 161 -12.98 1.55 -9.44
N LEU A 162 -11.99 2.20 -8.83
CA LEU A 162 -11.77 3.65 -8.94
C LEU A 162 -11.37 4.07 -10.36
N ILE A 163 -10.56 3.27 -11.03
CA ILE A 163 -10.02 3.57 -12.36
C ILE A 163 -10.79 2.89 -13.50
N ARG A 164 -11.88 2.16 -13.18
CA ARG A 164 -12.68 1.39 -14.15
C ARG A 164 -13.00 2.14 -15.45
N PRO A 165 -13.40 3.43 -15.45
CA PRO A 165 -13.66 4.18 -16.67
C PRO A 165 -12.41 4.43 -17.55
N CYS A 166 -11.23 4.38 -16.94
CA CYS A 166 -9.96 4.63 -17.61
C CYS A 166 -9.30 3.34 -18.14
N ILE A 167 -9.58 2.17 -17.55
CA ILE A 167 -8.94 0.89 -17.90
C ILE A 167 -9.06 0.55 -19.39
N GLU A 168 -10.19 0.89 -20.03
CA GLU A 168 -10.43 0.59 -21.44
C GLU A 168 -9.53 1.39 -22.40
N ARG A 169 -9.04 2.57 -21.96
CA ARG A 169 -8.26 3.50 -22.78
C ARG A 169 -6.77 3.51 -22.42
N MET A 170 -6.36 2.72 -21.43
CA MET A 170 -4.97 2.65 -20.96
C MET A 170 -4.09 1.82 -21.90
N THR A 171 -2.89 2.32 -22.16
CA THR A 171 -1.81 1.62 -22.86
C THR A 171 -1.29 0.45 -22.03
N ARG A 172 -0.57 -0.49 -22.67
CA ARG A 172 0.02 -1.65 -21.96
C ARG A 172 0.99 -1.24 -20.83
N SER A 173 1.69 -0.11 -20.95
CA SER A 173 2.59 0.39 -19.90
C SER A 173 1.84 1.01 -18.72
N GLU A 174 0.77 1.76 -18.97
CA GLU A 174 -0.10 2.30 -17.92
C GLU A 174 -0.86 1.19 -17.21
N LEU A 175 -1.36 0.23 -18.00
CA LEU A 175 -1.92 -1.01 -17.49
C LEU A 175 -0.87 -1.74 -16.67
N PHE A 176 0.37 -1.94 -17.13
CA PHE A 176 1.41 -2.61 -16.33
C PHE A 176 1.81 -1.83 -15.07
N CYS A 177 1.84 -0.50 -15.07
CA CYS A 177 2.12 0.26 -13.84
C CYS A 177 0.94 0.19 -12.85
N GLY A 178 -0.29 0.17 -13.36
CA GLY A 178 -1.48 -0.17 -12.59
C GLY A 178 -1.46 -1.63 -12.12
N LEU A 179 -1.10 -2.59 -12.99
CA LEU A 179 -1.16 -4.05 -12.83
C LEU A 179 -0.01 -4.64 -12.04
N ALA A 180 1.18 -4.04 -12.08
CA ALA A 180 2.24 -4.25 -11.10
C ALA A 180 1.75 -3.98 -9.67
N ARG A 181 0.59 -3.32 -9.53
CA ARG A 181 -0.15 -3.17 -8.29
C ARG A 181 -1.58 -3.69 -8.30
N ASP A 182 -2.17 -4.15 -9.41
CA ASP A 182 -3.64 -4.31 -9.48
C ASP A 182 -4.27 -5.16 -10.63
N LEU A 183 -5.11 -6.13 -10.27
CA LEU A 183 -5.40 -7.35 -11.06
C LEU A 183 -6.64 -7.24 -12.00
N ALA A 184 -6.58 -6.47 -13.10
CA ALA A 184 -7.83 -6.13 -13.84
C ALA A 184 -8.12 -6.83 -15.20
N ARG A 185 -7.16 -7.36 -15.98
CA ARG A 185 -7.43 -7.94 -17.33
C ARG A 185 -7.10 -9.43 -17.46
N ARG A 186 -8.14 -10.29 -17.54
CA ARG A 186 -8.05 -11.76 -17.65
C ARG A 186 -7.05 -12.32 -18.70
N PRO A 187 -6.91 -11.78 -19.92
CA PRO A 187 -5.93 -12.31 -20.88
C PRO A 187 -4.49 -11.83 -20.64
N ASP A 188 -4.30 -10.65 -20.03
CA ASP A 188 -2.98 -10.07 -19.77
C ASP A 188 -2.35 -10.59 -18.46
N ILE A 189 -3.17 -11.04 -17.50
CA ILE A 189 -2.74 -11.64 -16.21
C ILE A 189 -1.86 -12.88 -16.44
N ALA A 190 -2.22 -13.76 -17.38
CA ALA A 190 -1.46 -15.00 -17.60
C ALA A 190 -0.06 -14.73 -18.16
N ARG A 191 0.13 -13.64 -18.93
CA ARG A 191 1.38 -13.34 -19.62
C ARG A 191 2.28 -12.41 -18.82
N ASP A 192 1.71 -11.40 -18.18
CA ASP A 192 2.47 -10.34 -17.49
C ASP A 192 2.30 -10.38 -15.96
N GLY A 193 1.43 -11.24 -15.40
CA GLY A 193 1.14 -11.31 -13.96
C GLY A 193 2.36 -11.66 -13.09
N ILE A 194 3.20 -12.61 -13.53
CA ILE A 194 4.44 -12.93 -12.81
C ILE A 194 5.38 -11.72 -12.78
N ARG A 195 5.51 -11.01 -13.90
CA ARG A 195 6.35 -9.79 -13.99
C ARG A 195 5.79 -8.66 -13.13
N ALA A 196 4.48 -8.55 -13.05
CA ALA A 196 3.78 -7.60 -12.18
C ALA A 196 4.06 -7.90 -10.70
N ILE A 197 3.99 -9.16 -10.27
CA ILE A 197 4.30 -9.56 -8.88
C ILE A 197 5.76 -9.23 -8.53
N TYR A 198 6.70 -9.52 -9.44
CA TYR A 198 8.11 -9.18 -9.24
C TYR A 198 8.32 -7.66 -9.16
N ALA A 199 7.64 -6.88 -10.01
CA ALA A 199 7.70 -5.42 -9.99
C ALA A 199 7.09 -4.83 -8.71
N GLY A 200 5.96 -5.36 -8.23
CA GLY A 200 5.36 -4.95 -6.96
C GLY A 200 6.26 -5.28 -5.76
N SER A 201 6.83 -6.47 -5.74
CA SER A 201 7.75 -6.92 -4.67
C SER A 201 9.03 -6.07 -4.64
N SER A 202 9.61 -5.78 -5.80
CA SER A 202 10.81 -4.95 -5.89
C SER A 202 10.54 -3.49 -5.47
N ALA A 203 9.35 -2.95 -5.77
CA ALA A 203 8.95 -1.62 -5.30
C ALA A 203 8.84 -1.57 -3.75
N THR A 204 8.32 -2.63 -3.13
CA THR A 204 8.29 -2.74 -1.67
C THR A 204 9.70 -2.83 -1.08
N PHE A 205 10.58 -3.65 -1.65
CA PHE A 205 11.98 -3.72 -1.23
C PHE A 205 12.74 -2.41 -1.42
N MET A 206 12.43 -1.64 -2.47
CA MET A 206 13.00 -0.31 -2.70
C MET A 206 12.69 0.64 -1.53
N THR A 207 11.47 0.58 -1.00
CA THR A 207 11.07 1.37 0.16
C THR A 207 11.88 0.99 1.40
N GLY A 208 12.10 -0.30 1.63
CA GLY A 208 12.95 -0.79 2.72
C GLY A 208 14.41 -0.37 2.58
N ALA A 209 14.98 -0.43 1.37
CA ALA A 209 16.35 0.01 1.11
C ALA A 209 16.54 1.51 1.34
N ILE A 210 15.56 2.33 0.95
CA ILE A 210 15.57 3.78 1.22
C ILE A 210 15.44 4.08 2.72
N ALA A 211 14.57 3.36 3.44
CA ALA A 211 14.47 3.51 4.89
C ALA A 211 15.79 3.11 5.59
N GLY A 212 16.39 1.98 5.20
CA GLY A 212 17.67 1.52 5.73
C GLY A 212 18.87 2.42 5.40
N LEU A 213 18.77 3.25 4.35
CA LEU A 213 19.75 4.31 4.08
C LEU A 213 19.68 5.45 5.12
N LEU A 214 18.50 5.71 5.67
CA LEU A 214 18.20 6.84 6.54
C LEU A 214 18.30 6.53 8.04
N LEU A 215 18.29 5.25 8.41
CA LEU A 215 18.63 4.78 9.75
C LEU A 215 20.16 4.78 9.91
#